data_AF-A0A3D2CC74-F1
#
_entry.id   AF-A0A3D2CC74-F1
#
_cell.length_a   1.000
_cell.length_b   1.000
_cell.length_c   1.000
_cell.angle_alpha   90.00
_cell.angle_beta   90.00
_cell.angle_gamma   90.00
#
_symmetry.space_group_name_H-M   'P 1'
#
loop_
_entity.id
_entity.type
_entity.pdbx_description
1 polymer ?
#
loop_
_entity_poly.entity_id
_entity_poly.type
_entity_poly.pdbx_seq_one_letter_code
_entity_poly.pdbx_strand_id
1 'polypeptide(L)'
;TDIGSLSKVELYGRQGDNISARWTMSIAMVSVVFHISYDCDMPHHWCVYSLDPAKENDIESSNGSYQAYTHGTGSRLVYRTDSIAAGAPEWVRRRLADNAAKEMLGGMKTRAER
;
A
#
# COMPACT_ATOMS: atom_id res chain seq x y z
N THR A 1 -0.87 15.07 -0.51
CA THR A 1 -0.80 13.66 -0.10
C THR A 1 0.66 13.34 0.13
N ASP A 2 1.01 12.50 1.11
CA ASP A 2 2.43 12.25 1.45
C ASP A 2 3.08 11.22 0.50
N ILE A 3 2.27 10.57 -0.35
CA ILE A 3 2.67 9.65 -1.41
C ILE A 3 2.24 10.28 -2.73
N GLY A 4 3.20 10.61 -3.60
CA GLY A 4 2.95 11.44 -4.80
C GLY A 4 2.01 10.80 -5.82
N SER A 5 2.09 9.49 -6.00
CA SER A 5 1.20 8.73 -6.87
C SER A 5 -0.19 8.49 -6.27
N LEU A 6 -0.36 8.67 -4.96
CA LEU A 6 -1.63 8.41 -4.28
C LEU A 6 -2.58 9.60 -4.41
N SER A 7 -3.71 9.35 -5.09
CA SER A 7 -4.75 10.36 -5.30
C SER A 7 -5.88 10.26 -4.29
N LYS A 8 -6.29 9.03 -3.93
CA LYS A 8 -7.42 8.81 -3.02
C LYS A 8 -7.28 7.50 -2.24
N VAL A 9 -7.74 7.52 -0.99
CA VAL A 9 -7.97 6.31 -0.17
C VAL A 9 -9.35 6.41 0.45
N GLU A 10 -10.12 5.34 0.35
CA GLU A 10 -11.45 5.23 0.95
C GLU A 10 -11.57 3.93 1.73
N LEU A 11 -11.88 4.01 3.02
CA LEU A 11 -12.18 2.82 3.80
C LEU A 11 -13.60 2.35 3.47
N TYR A 12 -13.76 1.09 3.12
CA TYR A 12 -15.07 0.48 2.85
C TYR A 12 -15.41 -0.67 3.81
N GLY A 13 -14.46 -1.06 4.66
CA GLY A 13 -14.66 -2.07 5.69
C GLY A 13 -13.74 -1.82 6.88
N ARG A 14 -14.26 -2.02 8.09
CA ARG A 14 -13.46 -2.08 9.31
C ARG A 14 -14.16 -2.98 10.33
N GLN A 15 -13.49 -4.04 10.75
CA GLN A 15 -13.98 -4.94 11.80
C GLN A 15 -12.81 -5.40 12.66
N GLY A 16 -12.72 -4.83 13.88
CA GLY A 16 -11.57 -5.04 14.75
C GLY A 16 -10.28 -4.63 14.06
N ASP A 17 -9.36 -5.59 13.96
CA ASP A 17 -8.04 -5.47 13.36
C ASP A 17 -8.02 -5.65 11.83
N ASN A 18 -9.18 -5.95 11.25
CA ASN A 18 -9.35 -6.02 9.80
C ASN A 18 -9.80 -4.68 9.24
N ILE A 19 -9.08 -4.17 8.25
CA ILE A 19 -9.37 -2.90 7.57
C ILE A 19 -9.39 -3.17 6.07
N SER A 20 -10.37 -2.62 5.35
CA SER A 20 -10.43 -2.75 3.90
C SER A 20 -10.52 -1.37 3.26
N ALA A 21 -9.64 -1.12 2.30
CA ALA A 21 -9.45 0.19 1.68
C ALA A 21 -9.40 0.11 0.16
N ARG A 22 -10.09 1.04 -0.49
CA ARG A 22 -9.98 1.32 -1.91
C ARG A 22 -8.90 2.36 -2.12
N TRP A 23 -7.93 2.02 -2.96
CA TRP A 23 -6.82 2.87 -3.34
C TRP A 23 -7.04 3.36 -4.76
N THR A 24 -6.71 4.62 -5.01
CA THR A 24 -6.65 5.20 -6.35
C THR A 24 -5.30 5.87 -6.53
N MET A 25 -4.50 5.30 -7.42
CA MET A 25 -3.19 5.84 -7.81
C MET A 25 -3.28 6.50 -9.18
N SER A 26 -2.68 7.67 -9.33
CA SER A 26 -2.56 8.36 -10.62
C SER A 26 -1.10 8.39 -11.05
N ILE A 27 -0.79 7.76 -12.17
CA ILE A 27 0.56 7.70 -12.75
C ILE A 27 0.46 8.14 -14.20
N ALA A 28 1.06 9.31 -14.52
CA ALA A 28 1.16 9.81 -15.88
C ALA A 28 -0.18 9.76 -16.66
N MET A 29 -1.24 10.33 -16.07
CA MET A 29 -2.62 10.36 -16.57
C MET A 29 -3.37 9.01 -16.60
N VAL A 30 -2.73 7.91 -16.21
CA VAL A 30 -3.41 6.63 -15.98
C VAL A 30 -3.85 6.54 -14.52
N SER A 31 -5.13 6.26 -14.30
CA SER A 31 -5.69 5.98 -12.98
C SER A 31 -5.73 4.47 -12.77
N VAL A 32 -5.23 4.00 -11.63
CA VAL A 32 -5.24 2.59 -11.22
C VAL A 32 -6.00 2.50 -9.90
N VAL A 33 -7.08 1.72 -9.90
CA VAL A 33 -7.95 1.46 -8.76
C VAL A 33 -7.78 0.02 -8.31
N PHE A 34 -7.56 -0.16 -7.01
CA PHE A 34 -7.47 -1.49 -6.42
C PHE A 34 -7.91 -1.47 -4.96
N HIS A 35 -8.30 -2.62 -4.46
CA HIS A 35 -8.89 -2.80 -3.14
C HIS A 35 -7.99 -3.73 -2.33
N ILE A 36 -7.55 -3.27 -1.16
CA ILE A 36 -6.68 -4.03 -0.27
C ILE A 36 -7.43 -4.32 1.02
N SER A 37 -7.34 -5.57 1.48
CA SER A 37 -7.70 -5.97 2.84
C SER A 37 -6.44 -6.09 3.67
N TYR A 38 -6.49 -5.53 4.88
CA TYR A 38 -5.44 -5.51 5.87
C TYR A 38 -5.89 -6.30 7.08
N ASP A 39 -4.99 -7.11 7.61
CA ASP A 39 -5.13 -7.77 8.91
C ASP A 39 -3.96 -7.30 9.78
N CYS A 40 -4.28 -6.58 10.86
CA CYS A 40 -3.32 -5.81 11.65
C CYS A 40 -3.27 -6.29 13.10
N ASP A 41 -2.20 -7.00 13.45
CA ASP A 41 -1.83 -7.23 14.84
C ASP A 41 -1.21 -5.95 15.43
N MET A 42 -2.09 -5.06 15.93
CA MET A 42 -1.71 -3.78 16.51
C MET A 42 -0.77 -3.92 17.73
N PRO A 43 -0.99 -4.88 18.67
CA PRO A 43 -0.06 -5.15 19.76
C PRO A 43 1.37 -5.48 19.31
N HIS A 44 1.53 -6.22 18.22
CA HIS A 44 2.85 -6.60 17.68
C HIS A 44 3.35 -5.70 16.55
N HIS A 45 2.64 -4.59 16.27
CA HIS A 45 2.97 -3.61 15.24
C HIS A 45 3.21 -4.23 13.85
N TRP A 46 2.36 -5.19 13.51
CA TRP A 46 2.45 -5.96 12.28
C TRP A 46 1.11 -5.91 11.55
N CYS A 47 1.13 -5.53 10.27
CA CYS A 47 0.00 -5.69 9.38
C CYS A 47 0.40 -6.51 8.17
N VAL A 48 -0.42 -7.47 7.78
CA VAL A 48 -0.37 -8.09 6.46
C VAL A 48 -1.47 -7.52 5.59
N TYR A 49 -1.27 -7.56 4.28
CA TYR A 49 -2.30 -7.15 3.35
C TYR A 49 -2.32 -8.01 2.10
N SER A 50 -3.50 -8.07 1.49
CA SER A 50 -3.73 -8.75 0.23
C SER A 50 -4.76 -7.98 -0.60
N LEU A 51 -4.70 -8.14 -1.92
CA LEU A 51 -5.72 -7.70 -2.84
C LEU A 51 -7.05 -8.37 -2.46
N ASP A 52 -8.15 -7.61 -2.41
CA ASP A 52 -9.48 -8.15 -2.21
C ASP A 52 -10.02 -8.71 -3.55
N PRO A 53 -10.10 -10.05 -3.72
CA PRO A 53 -10.55 -10.65 -4.96
C PRO A 53 -12.07 -10.50 -5.19
N ALA A 54 -12.83 -10.07 -4.17
CA ALA A 54 -14.26 -9.85 -4.28
C ALA A 54 -14.62 -8.47 -4.90
N LYS A 55 -13.61 -7.64 -5.21
CA LYS A 55 -13.77 -6.32 -5.82
C LYS A 55 -13.17 -6.30 -7.22
N GLU A 56 -13.63 -5.34 -8.02
CA GLU A 56 -12.98 -5.00 -9.28
C GLU A 56 -11.63 -4.32 -9.01
N ASN A 57 -10.57 -4.81 -9.64
CA ASN A 57 -9.21 -4.34 -9.45
C ASN A 57 -8.52 -4.18 -10.80
N ASP A 58 -7.79 -3.08 -10.96
CA ASP A 58 -6.95 -2.81 -12.14
C ASP A 58 -5.58 -3.52 -12.07
N ILE A 59 -5.33 -4.26 -10.99
CA ILE A 59 -4.13 -5.08 -10.79
C ILE A 59 -4.52 -6.52 -10.51
N GLU A 60 -3.65 -7.46 -10.88
CA GLU A 60 -3.89 -8.90 -10.77
C GLU A 60 -3.61 -9.40 -9.36
N SER A 61 -2.53 -8.92 -8.74
CA SER A 61 -2.18 -9.28 -7.38
C SER A 61 -1.46 -8.14 -6.66
N SER A 62 -1.63 -8.08 -5.35
CA SER A 62 -0.83 -7.24 -4.48
C SER A 62 -0.92 -7.80 -3.07
N ASN A 63 0.21 -8.23 -2.53
CA ASN A 63 0.29 -8.80 -1.19
C ASN A 63 1.55 -8.29 -0.51
N GLY A 64 1.52 -8.22 0.82
CA GLY A 64 2.69 -7.78 1.54
C GLY A 64 2.46 -7.62 3.03
N SER A 65 3.40 -6.91 3.65
CA SER A 65 3.36 -6.68 5.09
C SER A 65 4.09 -5.40 5.47
N TYR A 66 3.61 -4.79 6.56
CA TYR A 66 4.27 -3.73 7.29
C TYR A 66 4.64 -4.24 8.67
N GLN A 67 5.87 -4.00 9.11
CA GLN A 67 6.27 -4.29 10.47
C GLN A 67 7.14 -3.18 11.03
N ALA A 68 6.77 -2.65 12.19
CA ALA A 68 7.53 -1.61 12.87
C ALA A 68 8.23 -2.18 14.10
N TYR A 69 9.52 -1.88 14.23
CA TYR A 69 10.33 -2.23 15.39
C TYR A 69 10.89 -0.97 16.03
N THR A 70 11.12 -1.02 17.34
CA THR A 70 11.92 0.01 18.03
C THR A 70 13.37 -0.04 17.53
N HIS A 71 13.96 1.12 17.24
CA HIS A 71 15.34 1.23 16.81
C HIS A 71 15.97 2.54 17.30
N GLY A 72 16.78 2.44 18.36
CA GLY A 72 17.35 3.61 19.02
C GLY A 72 16.25 4.51 19.57
N THR A 73 16.28 5.79 19.19
CA THR A 73 15.25 6.78 19.55
C THR A 73 14.06 6.83 18.57
N GLY A 74 14.05 5.98 17.55
CA GLY A 74 13.01 5.95 16.52
C GLY A 74 12.50 4.55 16.23
N SER A 75 11.93 4.39 15.04
CA SER A 75 11.39 3.12 14.58
C SER A 75 12.04 2.68 13.28
N ARG A 76 12.29 1.38 13.15
CA ARG A 76 12.59 0.74 11.87
C ARG A 76 11.30 0.18 11.29
N LEU A 77 10.92 0.66 10.11
CA LEU A 77 9.80 0.12 9.35
C LEU A 77 10.33 -0.85 8.28
N VAL A 78 9.81 -2.07 8.26
CA VAL A 78 10.03 -3.05 7.21
C VAL A 78 8.75 -3.15 6.39
N TYR A 79 8.87 -2.85 5.09
CA TYR A 79 7.81 -3.00 4.12
C TYR A 79 8.20 -4.08 3.12
N ARG A 80 7.36 -5.12 3.01
CA ARG A 80 7.47 -6.17 2.00
C ARG A 80 6.26 -6.06 1.09
N THR A 81 6.48 -6.16 -0.21
CA THR A 81 5.42 -6.09 -1.22
C THR A 81 5.77 -7.01 -2.38
N ASP A 82 4.75 -7.66 -2.91
CA ASP A 82 4.75 -8.35 -4.19
C ASP A 82 3.46 -7.97 -4.91
N SER A 83 3.58 -7.40 -6.09
CA SER A 83 2.44 -6.85 -6.83
C SER A 83 2.60 -7.07 -8.33
N ILE A 84 1.54 -7.56 -8.96
CA ILE A 84 1.44 -7.76 -10.40
C ILE A 84 0.34 -6.86 -10.94
N ALA A 85 0.72 -5.84 -11.71
CA ALA A 85 -0.22 -5.02 -12.46
C ALA A 85 -0.42 -5.65 -13.84
N ALA A 86 -1.45 -6.48 -14.03
CA ALA A 86 -1.85 -6.96 -15.37
C ALA A 86 -2.54 -5.82 -16.15
N GLY A 87 -2.39 -5.80 -17.48
CA GLY A 87 -3.07 -4.82 -18.34
C GLY A 87 -2.43 -3.43 -18.45
N ALA A 88 -1.53 -3.05 -17.54
CA ALA A 88 -0.78 -1.79 -17.65
C ALA A 88 0.41 -1.91 -18.64
N PRO A 89 0.74 -0.84 -19.40
CA PRO A 89 1.94 -0.81 -20.22
C PRO A 89 3.20 -1.17 -19.42
N GLU A 90 4.16 -1.85 -20.03
CA GLU A 90 5.36 -2.35 -19.34
C GLU A 90 6.12 -1.26 -18.57
N TRP A 91 6.20 -0.05 -19.12
CA TRP A 91 6.84 1.08 -18.45
C TRP A 91 6.10 1.52 -17.17
N VAL A 92 4.76 1.39 -17.11
CA VAL A 92 3.96 1.65 -15.90
C VAL A 92 4.23 0.58 -14.85
N ARG A 93 4.27 -0.70 -15.28
CA ARG A 93 4.57 -1.83 -14.39
C ARG A 93 5.94 -1.71 -13.74
N ARG A 94 6.97 -1.38 -14.53
CA ARG A 94 8.32 -1.12 -14.00
C ARG A 94 8.34 0.06 -13.03
N ARG A 95 7.67 1.17 -13.37
CA ARG A 95 7.60 2.34 -12.49
C ARG A 95 6.90 2.03 -11.16
N LEU A 96 5.81 1.28 -11.18
CA LEU A 96 5.11 0.82 -9.99
C LEU A 96 6.02 -0.07 -9.14
N ALA A 97 6.68 -1.06 -9.74
CA ALA A 97 7.58 -1.95 -9.01
C ALA A 97 8.76 -1.20 -8.37
N ASP A 98 9.43 -0.33 -9.11
CA ASP A 98 10.67 0.33 -8.67
C ASP A 98 10.46 1.46 -7.66
N ASN A 99 9.35 2.19 -7.78
CA ASN A 99 9.13 3.42 -7.02
C ASN A 99 8.01 3.33 -6.00
N ALA A 100 7.00 2.46 -6.18
CA ALA A 100 5.87 2.45 -5.25
C ALA A 100 6.32 2.12 -3.82
N ALA A 101 7.26 1.18 -3.64
CA ALA A 101 7.76 0.86 -2.30
C ALA A 101 8.53 2.01 -1.65
N LYS A 102 9.34 2.73 -2.43
CA LYS A 102 10.09 3.90 -1.94
C LYS A 102 9.16 5.06 -1.63
N GLU A 103 8.19 5.34 -2.49
CA GLU A 103 7.19 6.38 -2.29
C GLU A 103 6.31 6.10 -1.07
N MET A 104 5.85 4.85 -0.90
CA MET A 104 5.08 4.43 0.28
C MET A 104 5.88 4.62 1.57
N LEU A 105 7.11 4.12 1.62
CA LEU A 105 7.99 4.28 2.80
C LEU A 105 8.31 5.75 3.08
N GLY A 106 8.61 6.53 2.04
CA GLY A 106 8.87 7.97 2.15
C GLY A 106 7.67 8.73 2.71
N GLY A 107 6.47 8.47 2.19
CA GLY A 107 5.25 9.10 2.67
C GLY A 107 4.89 8.71 4.11
N MET A 108 5.10 7.45 4.48
CA MET A 108 4.92 7.00 5.88
C MET A 108 5.87 7.73 6.83
N LYS A 109 7.14 7.86 6.45
CA LYS A 109 8.13 8.62 7.22
C LYS A 109 7.70 10.09 7.38
N THR A 110 7.41 10.77 6.28
CA THR A 110 6.98 12.18 6.31
C THR A 110 5.73 12.38 7.17
N ARG A 111 4.79 11.44 7.14
CA ARG A 111 3.59 11.50 7.99
C ARG A 111 3.91 11.29 9.47
N ALA A 112 4.82 10.39 9.80
CA ALA A 112 5.19 10.08 11.18
C ALA A 112 6.04 11.17 11.84
N GLU A 113 6.77 11.97 11.05
CA GLU A 113 7.61 13.08 11.52
C GLU A 113 6.83 14.40 11.70
N ARG A 114 5.52 14.43 11.39
CA ARG A 114 4.62 15.56 11.67
C ARG A 114 3.97 15.41 13.03
#